data_AF-Q71J49-F1
#
_entry.id   AF-Q71J49-F1
#
_cell.length_a   1.000
_cell.length_b   1.000
_cell.length_c   1.000
_cell.angle_alpha   90.00
_cell.angle_beta   90.00
_cell.angle_gamma   90.00
#
_symmetry.space_group_name_H-M   'P 1'
#
loop_
_entity.id
_entity.type
_entity.pdbx_description
1 polymer ?
#
loop_
_entity_poly.entity_id
_entity_poly.type
_entity_poly.pdbx_seq_one_letter_code
_entity_poly.pdbx_strand_id
1 'polypeptide(L)'
;EFDILVTTTIIETGIDMPNVNTMIIEDADHYGLSQLYQLRGRIGRSARLAYAYFLYQPNKVLTEVGEKRLDAMRDFTELGAGFKIAMRDLSIRGAGNMLGAQQHGFIDSVGYDLYSQMLADAIKERQGKKPVKKSNAEVDLGLEAYIPEDYIADQEQ
;
A
#
# COMPACT_ATOMS: atom_id res chain seq x y z
N GLU A 1 12.37 -18.13 31.94
CA GLU A 1 13.01 -17.66 30.70
C GLU A 1 12.26 -18.32 29.55
N PHE A 2 11.71 -17.54 28.63
CA PHE A 2 10.95 -18.05 27.49
C PHE A 2 11.29 -17.21 26.26
N ASP A 3 11.58 -17.87 25.14
CA ASP A 3 11.95 -17.22 23.88
C ASP A 3 10.77 -17.12 22.90
N ILE A 4 9.70 -17.90 23.14
CA ILE A 4 8.54 -18.00 22.25
C ILE A 4 7.26 -17.73 23.05
N LEU A 5 6.46 -16.79 22.55
CA LEU A 5 5.11 -16.50 23.05
C LEU A 5 4.09 -16.96 22.02
N VAL A 6 3.31 -17.98 22.37
CA VAL A 6 2.14 -18.41 21.61
C VAL A 6 0.92 -17.72 22.19
N THR A 7 0.22 -16.92 21.39
CA THR A 7 -0.89 -16.10 21.87
C THR A 7 -1.95 -15.86 20.80
N THR A 8 -3.14 -15.46 21.24
CA THR A 8 -4.22 -15.00 20.35
C THR A 8 -4.16 -13.47 20.21
N THR A 9 -4.89 -12.94 19.22
CA THR A 9 -4.91 -11.51 18.88
C THR A 9 -5.34 -10.60 20.05
N ILE A 10 -6.06 -11.14 21.05
CA ILE A 10 -6.62 -10.36 22.16
C ILE A 10 -5.52 -9.90 23.14
N ILE A 11 -4.55 -10.78 23.43
CA ILE A 11 -3.47 -10.50 24.40
C ILE A 11 -2.35 -9.64 23.76
N GLU A 12 -2.34 -9.53 22.42
CA GLU A 12 -1.41 -8.69 21.67
C GLU A 12 -1.53 -7.20 22.06
N THR A 13 -2.75 -6.73 22.36
CA THR A 13 -3.03 -5.29 22.49
C THR A 13 -2.33 -4.58 23.64
N GLY A 14 -1.84 -5.30 24.65
CA GLY A 14 -1.21 -4.73 25.84
C GLY A 14 0.29 -5.00 26.01
N ILE A 15 0.91 -5.76 25.10
CA ILE A 15 2.31 -6.16 25.26
C ILE A 15 3.16 -5.52 24.15
N ASP A 16 4.00 -4.57 24.55
CA ASP A 16 5.09 -4.06 23.72
C ASP A 16 6.33 -4.92 23.95
N MET A 17 6.83 -5.54 22.89
CA MET A 17 7.96 -6.46 22.93
C MET A 17 9.12 -5.90 22.09
N PRO A 18 9.89 -4.93 22.62
CA PRO A 18 10.92 -4.23 21.85
C PRO A 18 12.04 -5.16 21.35
N ASN A 19 12.23 -6.30 22.00
CA ASN A 19 13.24 -7.30 21.64
C ASN A 19 12.74 -8.36 20.65
N VAL A 20 11.45 -8.38 20.31
CA VAL A 20 10.91 -9.35 19.34
C VAL A 20 11.20 -8.86 17.92
N ASN A 21 11.93 -9.70 17.19
CA ASN A 21 12.30 -9.47 15.80
C ASN A 21 11.56 -10.38 14.83
N THR A 22 10.85 -11.41 15.30
CA THR A 22 10.19 -12.39 14.46
C THR A 22 8.75 -12.57 14.88
N MET A 23 7.82 -12.43 13.95
CA MET A 23 6.40 -12.70 14.14
C MET A 23 5.93 -13.73 13.12
N ILE A 24 5.15 -14.69 13.59
CA ILE A 24 4.50 -15.70 12.74
C ILE A 24 3.00 -15.57 13.01
N ILE A 25 2.23 -15.29 11.96
CA ILE A 25 0.77 -15.21 12.02
C ILE A 25 0.23 -16.40 11.24
N GLU A 26 -0.40 -17.32 11.96
CA GLU A 26 -1.18 -18.39 11.39
C GLU A 26 -2.52 -17.84 10.86
N ASP A 27 -3.00 -18.41 9.75
CA ASP A 27 -4.30 -18.09 9.15
C ASP A 27 -4.50 -16.57 8.88
N ALA A 28 -3.44 -15.92 8.37
CA ALA A 28 -3.37 -14.49 8.11
C ALA A 28 -4.47 -13.97 7.17
N ASP A 29 -5.03 -14.83 6.31
CA ASP A 29 -6.10 -14.52 5.38
C ASP A 29 -7.44 -14.15 6.07
N HIS A 30 -7.66 -14.58 7.31
CA HIS A 30 -8.83 -14.24 8.11
C HIS A 30 -8.74 -12.84 8.73
N TYR A 31 -7.56 -12.22 8.74
CA TYR A 31 -7.35 -10.90 9.31
C TYR A 31 -7.61 -9.79 8.29
N GLY A 32 -8.15 -8.67 8.76
CA GLY A 32 -8.24 -7.44 7.98
C GLY A 32 -6.84 -6.83 7.74
N LEU A 33 -6.71 -6.05 6.66
CA LEU A 33 -5.43 -5.44 6.28
C LEU A 33 -4.85 -4.58 7.41
N SER A 34 -5.72 -3.79 8.05
CA SER A 34 -5.35 -2.94 9.18
C SER A 34 -4.88 -3.72 10.40
N GLN A 35 -5.45 -4.90 10.66
CA GLN A 35 -5.05 -5.76 11.78
C GLN A 35 -3.66 -6.34 11.52
N LEU A 36 -3.41 -6.89 10.33
CA LEU A 36 -2.10 -7.40 9.94
C LEU A 36 -1.02 -6.31 10.00
N TYR A 37 -1.37 -5.08 9.59
CA TYR A 37 -0.45 -3.95 9.68
C TYR A 37 -0.14 -3.55 11.12
N GLN A 38 -1.14 -3.51 12.01
CA GLN A 38 -0.94 -3.22 13.42
C GLN A 38 -0.05 -4.28 14.08
N LEU A 39 -0.33 -5.56 13.83
CA LEU A 39 0.49 -6.70 14.28
C LEU A 39 1.95 -6.55 13.84
N ARG A 40 2.17 -6.32 12.54
CA ARG A 40 3.51 -6.08 11.98
C ARG A 40 4.22 -4.90 12.64
N GLY A 41 3.50 -3.84 12.97
CA GLY A 41 4.05 -2.65 13.64
C GLY A 41 4.48 -2.86 15.10
N ARG A 42 4.20 -4.02 15.70
CA ARG A 42 4.65 -4.36 17.06
C ARG A 42 6.03 -4.99 17.13
N ILE A 43 6.61 -5.39 16.00
CA ILE A 43 7.97 -5.92 15.92
C ILE A 43 8.91 -4.93 15.23
N GLY A 44 10.22 -5.14 15.34
CA GLY A 44 11.20 -4.32 14.60
C GLY A 44 11.40 -2.91 15.16
N ARG A 45 11.21 -2.73 16.48
CA ARG A 45 11.53 -1.48 17.19
C ARG A 45 13.02 -1.32 17.51
N SER A 46 13.83 -2.34 17.20
CA SER A 46 15.27 -2.34 17.40
C SER A 46 16.02 -2.01 16.10
N ALA A 47 17.33 -1.76 16.17
CA ALA A 47 18.18 -1.56 15.00
C ALA A 47 18.39 -2.84 14.15
N ARG A 48 17.90 -4.00 14.60
CA ARG A 48 17.99 -5.27 13.87
C ARG A 48 16.79 -5.44 12.95
N LEU A 49 17.05 -6.02 11.78
CA LEU A 49 15.99 -6.43 10.86
C LEU A 49 15.00 -7.35 11.55
N ALA A 50 13.72 -7.10 11.30
CA ALA A 50 12.62 -7.90 11.79
C ALA A 50 11.87 -8.57 10.63
N TYR A 51 11.33 -9.76 10.89
CA TYR A 51 10.66 -10.60 9.91
C TYR A 51 9.23 -10.91 10.40
N ALA A 52 8.26 -10.73 9.51
CA ALA A 52 6.87 -11.13 9.74
C ALA A 52 6.48 -12.17 8.68
N TYR A 53 6.04 -13.34 9.14
CA TYR A 53 5.55 -14.42 8.29
C TYR A 53 4.03 -14.48 8.38
N PHE A 54 3.35 -14.23 7.26
CA PHE A 54 1.90 -14.36 7.13
C PHE A 54 1.61 -15.70 6.46
N LEU A 55 1.11 -16.66 7.24
CA LEU A 55 0.83 -18.02 6.79
C LEU A 55 -0.66 -18.19 6.49
N TYR A 56 -0.97 -19.03 5.51
CA TYR A 56 -2.32 -19.48 5.18
C TYR A 56 -2.27 -20.96 4.78
N GLN A 57 -3.44 -21.62 4.77
CA GLN A 57 -3.51 -23.06 4.49
C GLN A 57 -3.05 -23.40 3.06
N PRO A 58 -2.15 -24.40 2.87
CA PRO A 58 -1.52 -24.69 1.57
C PRO A 58 -2.48 -25.02 0.43
N ASN A 59 -3.65 -25.59 0.73
CA ASN A 59 -4.64 -26.04 -0.25
C ASN A 59 -5.92 -25.19 -0.25
N LYS A 60 -5.89 -24.02 0.38
CA LYS A 60 -7.06 -23.14 0.45
C LYS A 60 -7.10 -22.25 -0.77
N VAL A 61 -8.23 -22.25 -1.46
CA VAL A 61 -8.53 -21.26 -2.50
C VAL A 61 -8.79 -19.94 -1.79
N LEU A 62 -7.85 -19.01 -1.90
CA LEU A 62 -8.03 -17.65 -1.40
C LEU A 62 -9.11 -16.95 -2.23
N THR A 63 -9.91 -16.11 -1.57
CA THR A 63 -10.75 -15.16 -2.30
C THR A 63 -9.85 -14.13 -2.98
N GLU A 64 -10.27 -13.60 -4.13
CA GLU A 64 -9.52 -12.54 -4.84
C GLU A 64 -9.20 -11.34 -3.92
N VAL A 65 -10.11 -11.03 -3.00
CA VAL A 65 -9.95 -10.00 -1.97
C VAL A 65 -8.87 -10.38 -0.94
N GLY A 66 -8.79 -11.65 -0.55
CA GLY A 66 -7.80 -12.16 0.39
C GLY A 66 -6.38 -12.17 -0.20
N GLU A 67 -6.25 -12.57 -1.46
CA GLU A 67 -4.98 -12.55 -2.20
C GLU A 67 -4.46 -11.11 -2.36
N LYS A 68 -5.29 -10.19 -2.89
CA LYS A 68 -4.95 -8.76 -3.02
C LYS A 68 -4.56 -8.11 -1.69
N ARG A 69 -5.11 -8.59 -0.56
CA ARG A 69 -4.78 -8.09 0.78
C ARG A 69 -3.39 -8.53 1.23
N LEU A 70 -3.06 -9.82 1.05
CA LEU A 70 -1.75 -10.35 1.42
C LEU A 70 -0.64 -9.76 0.53
N ASP A 71 -0.90 -9.58 -0.77
CA ASP A 71 0.00 -8.88 -1.69
C ASP A 71 0.24 -7.43 -1.26
N ALA A 72 -0.84 -6.69 -0.93
CA ALA A 72 -0.70 -5.33 -0.41
C ALA A 72 0.18 -5.29 0.86
N MET A 73 0.07 -6.25 1.77
CA MET A 73 0.95 -6.32 2.96
C MET A 73 2.42 -6.53 2.61
N ARG A 74 2.71 -7.26 1.53
CA ARG A 74 4.07 -7.49 1.03
C ARG A 74 4.64 -6.22 0.41
N ASP A 75 3.85 -5.46 -0.35
CA ASP A 75 4.35 -4.31 -1.11
C ASP A 75 4.58 -3.08 -0.21
N PHE A 76 3.84 -2.93 0.88
CA PHE A 76 4.02 -1.81 1.82
C PHE A 76 5.06 -2.11 2.90
N THR A 77 6.34 -2.27 2.56
CA THR A 77 7.43 -2.54 3.52
C THR A 77 7.99 -1.30 4.22
N GLU A 78 7.71 -0.09 3.72
CA GLU A 78 8.32 1.14 4.24
C GLU A 78 7.68 1.63 5.56
N LEU A 79 8.52 2.04 6.50
CA LEU A 79 8.11 2.69 7.75
C LEU A 79 7.41 4.02 7.41
N GLY A 80 6.14 4.18 7.78
CA GLY A 80 5.31 5.34 7.40
C GLY A 80 4.21 5.02 6.38
N ALA A 81 4.12 3.77 5.90
CA ALA A 81 3.08 3.31 4.98
C ALA A 81 1.66 3.22 5.56
N GLY A 82 1.44 3.58 6.83
CA GLY A 82 0.14 3.45 7.51
C GLY A 82 -0.99 4.19 6.80
N PHE A 83 -0.69 5.36 6.22
CA PHE A 83 -1.65 6.10 5.40
C PHE A 83 -1.96 5.36 4.09
N LYS A 84 -0.93 4.88 3.36
CA LYS A 84 -1.09 4.13 2.10
C LYS A 84 -1.90 2.84 2.32
N ILE A 85 -1.69 2.17 3.45
CA ILE A 85 -2.38 0.93 3.81
C ILE A 85 -3.84 1.18 4.17
N ALA A 86 -4.13 2.22 4.95
CA ALA A 86 -5.52 2.60 5.24
C ALA A 86 -6.29 2.93 3.94
N MET A 87 -5.64 3.60 3.00
CA MET A 87 -6.23 3.94 1.69
C MET A 87 -6.43 2.71 0.80
N ARG A 88 -5.50 1.75 0.81
CA ARG A 88 -5.66 0.49 0.07
C ARG A 88 -6.72 -0.42 0.70
N ASP A 89 -6.81 -0.48 2.02
CA ASP A 89 -7.89 -1.18 2.74
C ASP A 89 -9.27 -0.60 2.35
N LEU A 90 -9.36 0.73 2.26
CA LEU A 90 -10.57 1.43 1.84
C LEU A 90 -10.94 1.15 0.37
N SER A 91 -9.95 1.09 -0.52
CA SER A 91 -10.13 0.70 -1.94
C SER A 91 -10.54 -0.77 -2.09
N ILE A 92 -9.90 -1.69 -1.37
CA ILE A 92 -10.21 -3.14 -1.41
C ILE A 92 -11.60 -3.42 -0.84
N ARG A 93 -12.01 -2.70 0.20
CA ARG A 93 -13.38 -2.80 0.76
C ARG A 93 -14.45 -2.19 -0.15
N GLY A 94 -14.05 -1.54 -1.25
CA GLY A 94 -14.99 -0.92 -2.18
C GLY A 94 -15.64 0.32 -1.59
N ALA A 95 -14.86 1.26 -1.06
CA ALA A 95 -15.32 2.65 -0.93
C ALA A 95 -15.50 3.29 -2.31
N GLY A 96 -16.36 2.66 -3.11
CA GLY A 96 -17.07 3.33 -4.16
C GLY A 96 -17.84 4.47 -3.51
N ASN A 97 -17.59 5.64 -4.07
CA ASN A 97 -18.57 6.71 -4.14
C ASN A 97 -18.71 7.64 -2.92
N MET A 98 -17.66 8.40 -2.60
CA MET A 98 -17.84 9.68 -1.89
C MET A 98 -18.33 10.82 -2.83
N LEU A 99 -18.44 10.58 -4.15
CA LEU A 99 -18.83 11.57 -5.16
C LEU A 99 -19.90 11.02 -6.11
N GLY A 100 -21.12 10.81 -5.60
CA GLY A 100 -22.34 10.76 -6.43
C GLY A 100 -22.64 9.45 -7.18
N ALA A 101 -23.84 8.92 -6.96
CA ALA A 101 -24.39 7.78 -7.68
C ALA A 101 -24.68 8.10 -9.15
N GLN A 102 -23.67 8.13 -10.02
CA GLN A 102 -23.84 7.90 -11.46
C GLN A 102 -22.50 7.72 -12.18
N GLN A 103 -22.45 6.69 -13.04
CA GLN A 103 -21.34 6.28 -13.93
C GLN A 103 -20.31 5.30 -13.35
N HIS A 104 -20.78 4.06 -13.23
CA HIS A 104 -19.94 2.86 -13.20
C HIS A 104 -19.14 2.75 -14.51
N GLY A 105 -17.80 2.74 -14.45
CA GLY A 105 -16.99 2.33 -15.60
C GLY A 105 -15.62 2.98 -15.76
N PHE A 106 -15.37 4.17 -15.20
CA PHE A 106 -14.10 4.89 -15.43
C PHE A 106 -13.41 5.42 -14.16
N ILE A 107 -14.04 5.23 -12.99
CA ILE A 107 -13.54 5.74 -11.70
C ILE A 107 -12.62 4.73 -10.99
N ASP A 108 -12.69 3.45 -11.34
CA ASP A 108 -11.90 2.38 -10.70
C ASP A 108 -10.39 2.50 -10.97
N SER A 109 -9.99 3.25 -12.01
CA SER A 109 -8.59 3.43 -12.42
C SER A 109 -7.97 4.78 -12.08
N VAL A 110 -8.76 5.82 -11.74
CA VAL A 110 -8.24 7.20 -11.55
C VAL A 110 -8.38 7.68 -10.09
N GLY A 111 -8.98 6.87 -9.21
CA GLY A 111 -9.55 7.28 -7.92
C GLY A 111 -8.60 7.66 -6.77
N TYR A 112 -7.27 7.63 -6.94
CA TYR A 112 -6.33 7.99 -5.85
C TYR A 112 -5.16 8.85 -6.32
N ASP A 113 -4.54 8.52 -7.45
CA ASP A 113 -3.40 9.28 -7.96
C ASP A 113 -3.79 10.72 -8.25
N LEU A 114 -4.97 10.93 -8.82
CA LEU A 114 -5.50 12.27 -9.05
C LEU A 114 -5.77 13.01 -7.75
N TYR A 115 -6.33 12.36 -6.73
CA TYR A 115 -6.56 12.98 -5.42
C TYR A 115 -5.25 13.37 -4.72
N SER A 116 -4.25 12.47 -4.74
CA SER A 116 -2.92 12.74 -4.18
C SER A 116 -2.21 13.89 -4.92
N GLN A 117 -2.35 13.94 -6.26
CA GLN A 117 -1.84 15.05 -7.06
C GLN A 117 -2.53 16.37 -6.71
N MET A 118 -3.87 16.39 -6.62
CA MET A 118 -4.64 17.58 -6.24
C MET A 118 -4.28 18.08 -4.84
N LEU A 119 -4.10 17.18 -3.87
CA LEU A 119 -3.67 17.53 -2.52
C LEU A 119 -2.24 18.10 -2.51
N ALA A 120 -1.31 17.47 -3.23
CA ALA A 120 0.05 17.96 -3.36
C ALA A 120 0.11 19.35 -4.00
N ASP A 121 -0.73 19.61 -4.99
CA ASP A 121 -0.82 20.90 -5.67
C ASP A 121 -1.43 21.98 -4.74
N ALA A 122 -2.47 21.65 -3.98
CA ALA A 122 -3.03 22.56 -2.96
C ALA A 122 -2.02 22.91 -1.85
N ILE A 123 -1.18 21.96 -1.43
CA ILE A 123 -0.10 22.21 -0.45
C ILE A 123 0.96 23.15 -1.04
N LYS A 124 1.37 22.93 -2.30
CA LYS A 124 2.35 23.81 -2.99
C LYS A 124 1.81 25.24 -3.14
N GLU A 125 0.53 25.37 -3.49
CA GLU A 125 -0.14 26.67 -3.59
C GLU A 125 -0.14 27.40 -2.24
N ARG A 126 -0.46 26.68 -1.14
CA ARG A 126 -0.39 27.24 0.23
C ARG A 126 1.04 27.62 0.67
N GLN A 127 2.06 26.93 0.17
CA GLN A 127 3.47 27.28 0.39
C GLN A 127 3.96 28.44 -0.49
N GLY A 128 3.07 29.08 -1.27
CA GLY A 128 3.41 30.20 -2.15
C GLY A 128 4.14 29.79 -3.43
N LYS A 129 4.26 28.48 -3.72
CA LYS A 129 4.81 28.00 -4.98
C LYS A 129 3.67 27.97 -6.01
N LYS A 130 3.73 28.85 -7.01
CA LYS A 130 2.74 28.88 -8.08
C LYS A 130 2.76 27.53 -8.82
N PRO A 131 1.62 26.85 -8.99
CA PRO A 131 1.56 25.62 -9.77
C PRO A 131 1.99 25.92 -11.20
N VAL A 132 2.91 25.10 -11.74
CA VAL A 132 3.31 25.18 -13.14
C VAL A 132 2.08 24.78 -13.96
N LYS A 133 1.56 25.70 -14.79
CA LYS A 133 0.49 25.35 -15.72
C LYS A 133 1.01 24.30 -16.68
N LYS A 134 0.56 23.06 -16.51
CA LYS A 134 0.77 22.01 -17.50
C LYS A 134 -0.05 22.39 -18.73
N SER A 135 0.64 22.59 -19.84
CA SER A 135 0.00 22.77 -21.15
C SER A 135 -0.15 21.39 -21.78
N ASN A 136 -1.34 21.08 -22.27
CA ASN A 136 -1.56 19.89 -23.11
C ASN A 136 -1.35 20.25 -24.60
N ALA A 137 -0.53 21.27 -24.88
CA ALA A 137 -0.22 21.66 -26.25
C ALA A 137 0.52 20.51 -26.94
N GLU A 138 -0.07 20.02 -28.02
CA GLU A 138 0.54 19.04 -28.91
C GLU A 138 1.43 19.78 -29.91
N VAL A 139 2.66 19.29 -30.07
CA VAL A 139 3.64 19.89 -30.99
C VAL A 139 3.98 18.84 -32.05
N ASP A 140 3.47 19.05 -33.26
CA ASP A 140 3.82 18.23 -34.41
C ASP A 140 5.03 18.85 -35.13
N LEU A 141 6.16 18.15 -35.09
CA LEU A 141 7.43 18.58 -35.69
C LEU A 141 7.79 17.74 -36.92
N GLY A 142 6.93 16.80 -37.35
CA GLY A 142 7.19 15.93 -38.51
C GLY A 142 8.47 15.09 -38.39
N LEU A 143 8.93 14.83 -37.17
CA LEU A 143 10.12 14.05 -36.85
C LEU A 143 9.75 12.81 -36.04
N GLU A 144 10.48 11.72 -36.25
CA GLU A 144 10.33 10.51 -35.46
C GLU A 144 10.97 10.71 -34.09
N ALA A 145 10.16 11.15 -33.11
CA ALA A 145 10.57 11.24 -31.71
C ALA A 145 10.19 9.96 -30.97
N TYR A 146 11.16 9.08 -30.76
CA TYR A 146 11.05 7.93 -29.85
C TYR A 146 12.35 7.76 -29.06
N ILE A 147 12.29 7.06 -27.94
CA ILE A 147 13.49 6.70 -27.20
C ILE A 147 14.07 5.44 -27.85
N PRO A 148 15.31 5.47 -28.39
CA PRO A 148 15.90 4.30 -29.04
C PRO A 148 16.02 3.11 -28.08
N GLU A 149 15.84 1.89 -28.59
CA GLU A 149 15.93 0.66 -27.77
C GLU A 149 17.31 0.48 -27.13
N ASP A 150 18.37 0.91 -27.81
CA ASP A 150 19.74 0.86 -27.28
C ASP A 150 20.00 1.86 -26.15
N TYR A 151 19.10 2.82 -25.93
CA TYR A 151 19.26 3.88 -24.93
C TYR A 151 18.74 3.46 -23.54
N ILE A 152 17.76 2.55 -23.47
CA ILE A 152 17.20 2.04 -22.22
C ILE A 152 17.40 0.52 -22.18
N ALA A 153 18.29 0.07 -21.30
CA ALA A 153 18.60 -1.35 -21.14
C ALA A 153 17.46 -2.17 -20.52
N ASP A 154 16.50 -1.53 -19.86
CA ASP A 154 15.36 -2.18 -19.19
C ASP A 154 14.06 -1.40 -19.48
N GLN A 155 13.20 -1.95 -20.33
CA GLN A 155 11.97 -1.28 -20.80
C GLN A 155 10.88 -1.15 -19.70
N GLU A 156 11.06 -1.78 -18.53
CA GLU A 156 10.10 -1.73 -17.41
C GLU A 156 10.45 -0.74 -16.30
N GLN A 157 11.52 0.07 -16.42
CA GLN A 157 11.92 1.08 -15.42
C GLN A 157 11.32 2.47 -15.63
#